data_AF-A0A835GFU4-F1
#
_entry.id   AF-A0A835GFU4-F1
#
_cell.length_a   1.000
_cell.length_b   1.000
_cell.length_c   1.000
_cell.angle_alpha   90.00
_cell.angle_beta   90.00
_cell.angle_gamma   90.00
#
_symmetry.space_group_name_H-M   'P 1'
#
loop_
_entity.id
_entity.type
_entity.pdbx_description
1 polymer ?
#
loop_
_entity_poly.entity_id
_entity_poly.type
_entity_poly.pdbx_seq_one_letter_code
_entity_poly.pdbx_strand_id
1 'polypeptide(L)'
;VLLTGCRCVELDCWDGDDGSPVIYHGHTFTTKIPFRRVVETIARSAFVASPYPLILSIENHCSLPQQQVMASTFEAVFGEKLVTSFLFEVDYTDEPRLPSPEQLKYK
;
A
#
# COMPACT_ATOMS: atom_id res chain seq x y z
N VAL A 1 11.50 -8.17 5.36
CA VAL A 1 11.44 -7.58 4.01
C VAL A 1 11.72 -6.08 4.03
N LEU A 2 10.84 -5.21 4.57
CA LEU A 2 11.09 -3.77 4.53
C LEU A 2 12.37 -3.32 5.26
N LEU A 3 12.69 -3.96 6.39
CA LEU A 3 13.93 -3.69 7.16
C LEU A 3 15.22 -4.08 6.40
N THR A 4 15.13 -4.86 5.33
CA THR A 4 16.28 -5.18 4.47
C THR A 4 16.43 -4.19 3.30
N GLY A 5 15.61 -3.14 3.27
CA GLY A 5 15.64 -2.09 2.23
C GLY A 5 14.72 -2.33 1.03
N CYS A 6 13.97 -3.43 0.97
CA CYS A 6 13.03 -3.68 -0.14
C CYS A 6 11.98 -2.56 -0.24
N ARG A 7 11.75 -2.03 -1.47
CA ARG A 7 10.92 -0.84 -1.77
C ARG A 7 9.68 -1.15 -2.62
N CYS A 8 9.41 -2.42 -2.90
CA CYS A 8 8.19 -2.86 -3.55
C CYS A 8 7.70 -4.14 -2.86
N VAL A 9 6.47 -4.16 -2.37
CA VAL A 9 5.88 -5.32 -1.69
C VAL A 9 4.47 -5.57 -2.20
N GLU A 10 4.07 -6.83 -2.20
CA GLU A 10 2.80 -7.29 -2.73
C GLU A 10 1.79 -7.64 -1.64
N LEU A 11 0.51 -7.35 -1.90
CA LEU A 11 -0.63 -7.62 -1.05
C LEU A 11 -1.76 -8.27 -1.86
N ASP A 12 -1.94 -9.58 -1.70
CA ASP A 12 -3.06 -10.34 -2.27
C ASP A 12 -4.31 -10.15 -1.41
N CYS A 13 -5.17 -9.21 -1.78
CA CYS A 13 -6.31 -8.78 -0.99
C CYS A 13 -7.58 -9.54 -1.40
N TRP A 14 -8.25 -10.14 -0.43
CA TRP A 14 -9.47 -10.92 -0.62
C TRP A 14 -10.52 -10.56 0.42
N ASP A 15 -11.79 -10.84 0.10
CA ASP A 15 -12.90 -10.68 1.03
C ASP A 15 -12.73 -11.57 2.28
N GLY A 16 -12.89 -10.96 3.46
CA GLY A 16 -13.02 -11.68 4.72
C GLY A 16 -14.46 -11.92 5.13
N ASP A 17 -14.66 -12.93 5.98
CA ASP A 17 -15.97 -13.45 6.36
C ASP A 17 -16.75 -12.49 7.29
N ASP A 18 -16.06 -11.55 7.94
CA ASP A 18 -16.61 -10.54 8.85
C ASP A 18 -16.79 -9.16 8.20
N GLY A 19 -16.63 -9.09 6.87
CA GLY A 19 -16.67 -7.84 6.12
C GLY A 19 -15.36 -7.04 6.15
N SER A 20 -14.29 -7.55 6.79
CA SER A 20 -12.96 -6.96 6.76
C SER A 20 -12.03 -7.69 5.78
N PRO A 21 -11.25 -6.98 4.95
CA PRO A 21 -10.34 -7.63 4.00
C PRO A 21 -9.27 -8.49 4.70
N VAL A 22 -8.86 -9.56 4.02
CA VAL A 22 -7.77 -10.44 4.44
C VAL A 22 -6.71 -10.55 3.34
N ILE A 23 -5.52 -11.00 3.72
CA ILE A 23 -4.43 -11.32 2.80
C ILE A 23 -4.12 -12.81 2.88
N TYR A 24 -4.12 -13.47 1.73
CA TYR A 24 -3.68 -14.86 1.54
C TYR A 24 -3.58 -15.18 0.05
N HIS A 25 -2.96 -16.32 -0.29
CA HIS A 25 -2.93 -16.81 -1.66
C HIS A 25 -4.22 -17.56 -1.99
N GLY A 26 -5.03 -16.97 -2.89
CA GLY A 26 -6.37 -17.44 -3.25
C GLY A 26 -6.43 -18.90 -3.69
N HIS A 27 -7.50 -19.59 -3.33
CA HIS A 27 -7.74 -21.00 -3.71
C HIS A 27 -6.64 -21.99 -3.29
N THR A 28 -5.90 -21.68 -2.21
CA THR A 28 -4.88 -22.57 -1.64
C THR A 28 -5.06 -22.82 -0.14
N PHE A 29 -4.20 -23.64 0.44
CA PHE A 29 -4.18 -23.95 1.88
C PHE A 29 -3.41 -22.94 2.73
N THR A 30 -2.99 -21.80 2.18
CA THR A 30 -2.32 -20.76 2.98
C THR A 30 -3.27 -20.16 4.01
N THR A 31 -2.75 -19.88 5.20
CA THR A 31 -3.50 -19.20 6.26
C THR A 31 -3.79 -17.75 5.90
N LYS A 32 -4.94 -17.23 6.34
CA LYS A 32 -5.35 -15.83 6.18
C LYS A 32 -4.75 -14.95 7.27
N ILE A 33 -4.31 -13.74 6.91
CA ILE A 33 -3.93 -12.70 7.87
C ILE A 33 -4.76 -11.43 7.66
N PRO A 34 -5.08 -10.64 8.70
CA PRO A 34 -5.91 -9.45 8.54
C PRO A 34 -5.20 -8.36 7.74
N PHE A 35 -5.86 -7.80 6.73
CA PHE A 35 -5.31 -6.74 5.88
C PHE A 35 -4.83 -5.54 6.70
N ARG A 36 -5.67 -5.04 7.63
CA ARG A 36 -5.33 -3.90 8.50
C ARG A 36 -4.03 -4.11 9.28
N ARG A 37 -3.79 -5.32 9.80
CA ARG A 37 -2.56 -5.65 10.54
C ARG A 37 -1.33 -5.56 9.64
N VAL A 38 -1.46 -5.97 8.37
CA VAL A 38 -0.37 -5.85 7.39
C VAL A 38 -0.09 -4.38 7.09
N VAL A 39 -1.11 -3.57 6.81
CA VAL A 39 -0.95 -2.12 6.56
C VAL A 39 -0.30 -1.40 7.74
N GLU A 40 -0.76 -1.66 8.98
CA GLU A 40 -0.15 -1.09 10.21
C GLU A 40 1.33 -1.49 10.35
N THR A 41 1.68 -2.72 9.97
CA THR A 41 3.05 -3.23 10.04
C THR A 41 3.95 -2.60 8.99
N ILE A 42 3.43 -2.39 7.78
CA ILE A 42 4.09 -1.64 6.72
C ILE A 42 4.35 -0.22 7.20
N ALA A 43 3.36 0.49 7.73
CA ALA A 43 3.50 1.88 8.18
C ALA A 43 4.61 2.07 9.22
N ARG A 44 4.75 1.13 10.16
CA ARG A 44 5.83 1.15 11.17
C ARG A 44 7.22 0.88 10.60
N SER A 45 7.30 0.11 9.51
CA SER A 45 8.57 -0.43 9.02
C SER A 45 9.05 0.21 7.72
N ALA A 46 8.17 0.89 6.98
CA ALA A 46 8.41 1.38 5.63
C ALA A 46 9.69 2.19 5.54
N PHE A 47 9.92 3.12 6.46
CA PHE A 47 11.01 4.08 6.36
C PHE A 47 12.14 3.90 7.39
N VAL A 48 12.19 2.76 8.09
CA VAL A 48 13.23 2.49 9.10
C VAL A 48 14.60 2.29 8.45
N ALA A 49 14.67 1.49 7.39
CA ALA A 49 15.94 1.15 6.72
C ALA A 49 16.26 2.06 5.52
N SER A 50 15.27 2.75 4.96
CA SER A 50 15.44 3.62 3.78
C SER A 50 14.37 4.71 3.76
N PRO A 51 14.72 5.98 3.53
CA PRO A 51 13.77 7.08 3.43
C PRO A 51 13.07 7.14 2.06
N TYR A 52 13.50 6.35 1.08
CA TYR A 52 13.00 6.38 -0.29
C TYR A 52 11.63 5.69 -0.41
N PRO A 53 10.84 6.04 -1.45
CA PRO A 53 9.43 5.67 -1.53
C PRO A 53 9.19 4.16 -1.53
N LEU A 54 8.04 3.77 -0.99
CA LEU A 54 7.55 2.38 -0.99
C LEU A 54 6.40 2.22 -1.99
N ILE A 55 6.53 1.26 -2.89
CA ILE A 55 5.46 0.86 -3.81
C ILE A 55 4.72 -0.35 -3.23
N LEU A 56 3.39 -0.27 -3.19
CA LEU A 56 2.53 -1.39 -2.82
C LEU A 56 1.88 -1.95 -4.08
N SER A 57 2.24 -3.17 -4.46
CA SER A 57 1.53 -3.91 -5.51
C SER A 57 0.29 -4.55 -4.88
N ILE A 58 -0.90 -4.18 -5.35
CA ILE A 58 -2.17 -4.68 -4.80
C ILE A 58 -2.79 -5.64 -5.82
N GLU A 59 -2.87 -6.92 -5.47
CA GLU A 59 -3.67 -7.90 -6.21
C GLU A 59 -5.08 -7.93 -5.58
N ASN A 60 -6.04 -7.29 -6.24
CA ASN A 60 -7.34 -6.98 -5.65
C ASN A 60 -8.45 -7.94 -6.10
N HIS A 61 -8.90 -8.79 -5.17
CA HIS A 61 -10.03 -9.71 -5.32
C HIS A 61 -11.19 -9.38 -4.36
N CYS A 62 -11.17 -8.20 -3.74
CA CYS A 62 -12.21 -7.78 -2.81
C CYS A 62 -13.46 -7.28 -3.54
N SER A 63 -14.63 -7.47 -2.93
CA SER A 63 -15.87 -6.82 -3.35
C SER A 63 -15.82 -5.31 -3.11
N LEU A 64 -16.68 -4.54 -3.80
CA LEU A 64 -16.71 -3.08 -3.66
C LEU A 64 -16.86 -2.59 -2.21
N PRO A 65 -17.70 -3.19 -1.34
CA PRO A 65 -17.77 -2.79 0.07
C PRO A 65 -16.44 -2.98 0.80
N GLN A 66 -15.74 -4.09 0.56
CA GLN A 66 -14.45 -4.35 1.22
C GLN A 66 -13.31 -3.53 0.60
N GLN A 67 -13.39 -3.17 -0.68
CA GLN A 67 -12.47 -2.19 -1.29
C GLN A 67 -12.60 -0.81 -0.65
N GLN A 68 -13.80 -0.38 -0.25
CA GLN A 68 -13.98 0.84 0.54
C GLN A 68 -13.26 0.73 1.89
N VAL A 69 -13.36 -0.43 2.56
CA VAL A 69 -12.60 -0.70 3.80
C VAL A 69 -11.09 -0.67 3.56
N MET A 70 -10.60 -1.20 2.43
CA MET A 70 -9.18 -1.13 2.05
C MET A 70 -8.73 0.33 1.90
N ALA A 71 -9.45 1.13 1.12
CA ALA A 71 -9.14 2.53 0.88
C ALA A 71 -9.12 3.34 2.19
N SER A 72 -10.17 3.23 3.01
CA SER A 72 -10.23 3.92 4.30
C SER A 72 -9.14 3.46 5.27
N THR A 73 -8.73 2.19 5.20
CA THR A 73 -7.62 1.68 6.02
C THR A 73 -6.28 2.26 5.56
N PHE A 74 -6.03 2.37 4.24
CA PHE A 74 -4.83 3.02 3.73
C PHE A 74 -4.75 4.49 4.15
N GLU A 75 -5.83 5.25 3.95
CA GLU A 75 -5.90 6.65 4.35
C GLU A 75 -5.65 6.83 5.85
N ALA A 76 -6.34 6.05 6.69
CA ALA A 76 -6.23 6.14 8.14
C ALA A 76 -4.85 5.74 8.69
N VAL A 77 -4.20 4.74 8.08
CA VAL A 77 -2.95 4.18 8.62
C VAL A 77 -1.71 4.87 8.06
N PHE A 78 -1.69 5.19 6.76
CA PHE A 78 -0.55 5.85 6.15
C PHE A 78 -0.60 7.38 6.28
N GLY A 79 -1.81 7.96 6.40
CA GLY A 79 -2.00 9.39 6.56
C GLY A 79 -1.27 10.19 5.48
N GLU A 80 -0.52 11.22 5.89
CA GLU A 80 0.23 12.11 4.99
C GLU A 80 1.32 11.42 4.16
N LYS A 81 1.70 10.18 4.49
CA LYS A 81 2.67 9.41 3.70
C LYS A 81 2.03 8.84 2.44
N LEU A 82 0.72 8.58 2.46
CA LEU A 82 -0.01 8.10 1.28
C LEU A 82 -0.08 9.20 0.21
N VAL A 83 0.37 8.88 -1.00
CA VAL A 83 0.19 9.75 -2.16
C VAL A 83 -1.20 9.50 -2.74
N THR A 84 -2.09 10.49 -2.61
CA THR A 84 -3.48 10.42 -3.10
C THR A 84 -3.77 11.36 -4.28
N SER A 85 -2.80 12.21 -4.64
CA SER A 85 -2.85 13.10 -5.79
C SER A 85 -1.46 13.31 -6.37
N PHE A 86 -1.38 13.90 -7.57
CA PHE A 86 -0.12 14.46 -8.06
C PHE A 86 0.42 15.50 -7.08
N LEU A 87 1.75 15.58 -6.97
CA LEU A 87 2.43 16.37 -5.94
C LEU A 87 3.30 17.49 -6.51
N PHE A 88 3.65 17.43 -7.80
CA PHE A 88 4.61 18.33 -8.41
C PHE A 88 4.02 19.03 -9.63
N GLU A 89 4.43 20.28 -9.87
CA GLU A 89 3.95 21.04 -11.04
C GLU A 89 4.24 20.34 -12.36
N VAL A 90 5.38 19.64 -12.45
CA VAL A 90 5.77 18.87 -13.64
C VAL A 90 4.76 17.78 -14.00
N ASP A 91 3.99 17.28 -13.02
CA ASP A 91 2.95 16.28 -13.23
C ASP A 91 1.78 16.83 -14.10
N TYR A 92 1.63 18.16 -14.17
CA TYR A 92 0.54 18.85 -14.87
C TYR A 92 0.97 19.49 -16.21
N THR A 93 2.14 19.12 -16.72
CA THR A 93 2.68 19.62 -18.00
C THR A 93 2.26 18.73 -19.18
N ASP A 94 2.44 19.24 -20.41
CA ASP A 94 2.13 18.47 -21.64
C ASP A 94 3.08 17.27 -21.85
N GLU A 95 4.24 17.25 -21.18
CA GLU A 95 5.21 16.15 -21.20
C GLU A 95 5.57 15.71 -19.75
N PRO A 96 4.63 15.09 -19.02
CA PRO A 96 4.85 14.73 -17.63
C PRO A 96 5.92 13.65 -17.51
N ARG A 97 6.70 13.72 -16.42
CA ARG A 97 7.69 12.69 -16.06
C ARG A 97 7.43 12.24 -14.63
N LEU A 98 7.70 10.96 -14.36
CA LEU A 98 7.64 10.47 -13.00
C LEU A 98 8.60 11.26 -12.10
N PRO A 99 8.18 11.58 -10.86
CA PRO A 99 9.05 12.24 -9.90
C PRO A 99 10.25 11.37 -9.55
N SER A 100 11.37 12.01 -9.23
CA SER A 100 12.54 11.30 -8.75
C SER A 100 12.27 10.66 -7.37
N PRO A 101 12.97 9.57 -7.02
CA PRO A 101 12.85 8.96 -5.69
C PRO A 101 13.18 9.94 -4.54
N GLU A 102 14.04 10.92 -4.79
CA GLU A 102 14.40 11.97 -3.83
C GLU A 102 13.20 12.87 -3.49
N GLN A 103 12.39 13.22 -4.49
CA GLN A 103 11.18 14.04 -4.32
C GLN A 103 10.07 13.28 -3.57
N LEU A 104 10.07 11.95 -3.62
CA LEU A 104 9.10 11.08 -2.97
C LEU A 104 9.61 10.44 -1.66
N LYS A 105 10.62 11.03 -1.00
CA LYS A 105 11.05 10.52 0.31
C LYS A 105 9.88 10.51 1.30
N TYR A 106 9.81 9.42 2.08
CA TYR A 106 8.79 9.14 3.09
C TYR A 106 7.37 9.00 2.54
N LYS A 107 7.25 8.64 1.25
CA LYS A 107 5.99 8.33 0.57
C LYS A 107 5.83 6.82 0.33
#